data_AF-A0A5P8VVY8-F1
#
_entry.id   AF-A0A5P8VVY8-F1
#
_cell.length_a   1.000
_cell.length_b   1.000
_cell.length_c   1.000
_cell.angle_alpha   90.00
_cell.angle_beta   90.00
_cell.angle_gamma   90.00
#
_symmetry.space_group_name_H-M   'P 1'
#
loop_
_entity.id
_entity.type
_entity.pdbx_description
1 polymer ?
#
loop_
_entity_poly.entity_id
_entity_poly.type
_entity_poly.pdbx_seq_one_letter_code
_entity_poly.pdbx_strand_id
1 'polypeptide(L)'
;MQFFELLTAYDLFKKLEQDLKDLEHSYQDTRFAYNLFVTAEHLPDWLDKRDLVRKYAILRITSHLANGAKHFHLRDTRHKSIIKTEKDRVFEPGVFEPGVFNEPLVIYLSNEEAQELGTETIDALTLAKEVIKFWEPYVTKPVT
;
A
#
# COMPACT_ATOMS: atom_id res chain seq x y z
N MET A 1 0.65 3.57 18.69
CA MET A 1 -0.69 3.03 19.00
C MET A 1 -0.58 1.51 19.13
N GLN A 2 -1.23 0.89 20.12
CA GLN A 2 -1.14 -0.57 20.31
C GLN A 2 -2.22 -1.30 19.50
N PHE A 3 -1.85 -2.39 18.82
CA PHE A 3 -2.74 -3.16 17.94
C PHE A 3 -3.95 -3.78 18.68
N PHE A 4 -3.84 -4.06 19.98
CA PHE A 4 -4.88 -4.70 20.77
C PHE A 4 -6.05 -3.78 21.18
N GLU A 5 -5.97 -2.49 20.89
CA GLU A 5 -6.94 -1.48 21.34
C GLU A 5 -7.80 -0.90 20.21
N LEU A 6 -7.76 -1.50 19.01
CA LEU A 6 -8.56 -1.04 17.88
C LEU A 6 -10.03 -1.44 18.07
N LEU A 7 -10.92 -0.45 18.22
CA LEU A 7 -12.34 -0.68 18.47
C LEU A 7 -13.24 -0.22 17.32
N THR A 8 -12.78 0.74 16.53
CA THR A 8 -13.54 1.35 15.43
C THR A 8 -12.73 1.41 14.13
N ALA A 9 -13.43 1.59 13.00
CA ALA A 9 -12.78 1.81 11.71
C ALA A 9 -11.90 3.08 11.72
N TYR A 10 -12.29 4.06 12.55
CA TYR A 10 -11.49 5.26 12.79
C TYR A 10 -10.17 4.94 13.48
N ASP A 11 -10.14 4.05 14.48
CA ASP A 11 -8.91 3.63 15.13
C ASP A 11 -7.99 2.90 14.14
N LEU A 12 -8.56 2.01 13.32
CA LEU A 12 -7.81 1.32 12.26
C LEU A 12 -7.24 2.31 11.23
N PHE A 13 -8.00 3.34 10.86
CA PHE A 13 -7.54 4.41 9.98
C PHE A 13 -6.43 5.26 10.64
N LYS A 14 -6.51 5.55 11.94
CA LYS A 14 -5.42 6.18 12.68
C LYS A 14 -4.16 5.31 12.76
N LYS A 15 -4.33 3.99 12.75
CA LYS A 15 -3.20 3.07 12.56
C LYS A 15 -2.58 3.24 11.21
N LEU A 16 -3.40 3.28 10.16
CA LEU A 16 -2.94 3.42 8.80
C LEU A 16 -2.17 4.74 8.60
N GLU A 17 -2.65 5.85 9.16
CA GLU A 17 -1.93 7.13 9.18
C GLU A 17 -0.57 7.03 9.89
N GLN A 18 -0.48 6.27 10.98
CA GLN A 18 0.78 6.04 11.67
C GLN A 18 1.73 5.16 10.85
N ASP A 19 1.22 4.08 10.23
CA ASP A 19 2.02 3.22 9.36
C ASP A 19 2.58 4.03 8.16
N LEU A 20 1.83 5.00 7.63
CA LEU A 20 2.33 5.91 6.59
C LEU A 20 3.49 6.77 7.12
N LYS A 21 3.36 7.34 8.32
CA LYS A 21 4.46 8.10 8.92
C LYS A 21 5.69 7.23 9.08
N ASP A 22 5.54 6.00 9.55
CA ASP A 22 6.67 5.08 9.72
C ASP A 22 7.32 4.76 8.35
N LEU A 23 6.51 4.58 7.31
CA LEU A 23 7.00 4.41 5.94
C LEU A 23 7.68 5.66 5.40
N GLU A 24 7.18 6.87 5.65
CA GLU A 24 7.83 8.12 5.24
C GLU A 24 9.22 8.30 5.84
N HIS A 25 9.41 7.89 7.11
CA HIS A 25 10.71 7.92 7.77
C HIS A 25 11.65 6.80 7.31
N SER A 26 11.15 5.75 6.65
CA SER A 26 11.91 4.56 6.28
C SER A 26 11.36 3.91 5.00
N TYR A 27 11.30 4.68 3.92
CA TYR A 27 10.58 4.34 2.69
C TYR A 27 11.16 3.13 1.92
N GLN A 28 12.37 2.69 2.26
CA GLN A 28 13.04 1.51 1.69
C GLN A 28 12.78 0.22 2.51
N ASP A 29 12.19 0.34 3.69
CA ASP A 29 11.92 -0.78 4.57
C ASP A 29 10.58 -1.44 4.20
N THR A 30 10.70 -2.61 3.58
CA THR A 30 9.55 -3.41 3.13
C THR A 30 8.62 -3.82 4.27
N ARG A 31 9.09 -3.82 5.53
CA ARG A 31 8.25 -4.15 6.70
C ARG A 31 7.22 -3.06 6.95
N PHE A 32 7.59 -1.79 6.84
CA PHE A 32 6.65 -0.67 7.01
C PHE A 32 5.64 -0.65 5.87
N ALA A 33 6.09 -0.84 4.63
CA ALA A 33 5.19 -0.95 3.48
C ALA A 33 4.20 -2.10 3.66
N TYR A 34 4.66 -3.29 4.05
CA TYR A 34 3.79 -4.44 4.28
C TYR A 34 2.77 -4.20 5.40
N ASN A 35 3.21 -3.66 6.56
CA ASN A 35 2.32 -3.36 7.67
C ASN A 35 1.22 -2.36 7.27
N LEU A 36 1.56 -1.36 6.48
CA LEU A 36 0.63 -0.38 5.95
C LEU A 36 -0.43 -1.04 5.05
N PHE A 37 -0.01 -1.80 4.04
CA PHE A 37 -0.95 -2.42 3.10
C PHE A 37 -1.81 -3.51 3.75
N VAL A 38 -1.29 -4.25 4.73
CA VAL A 38 -2.11 -5.17 5.54
C VAL A 38 -3.16 -4.42 6.35
N THR A 39 -2.78 -3.29 6.95
CA THR A 39 -3.72 -2.45 7.72
C THR A 39 -4.82 -1.89 6.81
N ALA A 40 -4.44 -1.39 5.63
CA ALA A 40 -5.38 -0.87 4.64
C ALA A 40 -6.32 -1.94 4.08
N GLU A 41 -5.85 -3.17 3.88
CA GLU A 41 -6.65 -4.30 3.38
C GLU A 41 -7.83 -4.67 4.29
N HIS A 42 -7.74 -4.35 5.57
CA HIS A 42 -8.79 -4.64 6.54
C HIS A 42 -9.82 -3.50 6.70
N LEU A 43 -9.54 -2.28 6.24
CA LEU A 43 -10.51 -1.17 6.31
C LEU A 43 -11.86 -1.46 5.63
N PRO A 44 -11.93 -2.09 4.45
CA PRO A 44 -13.19 -2.49 3.84
C PRO A 44 -14.10 -3.34 4.74
N ASP A 45 -13.54 -4.22 5.56
CA ASP A 45 -14.32 -5.05 6.49
C ASP A 45 -14.93 -4.21 7.60
N TRP A 46 -14.15 -3.29 8.15
CA TRP A 46 -14.56 -2.45 9.28
C TRP A 46 -15.57 -1.37 8.88
N LEU A 47 -15.59 -1.00 7.60
CA LEU A 47 -16.51 -0.02 7.03
C LEU A 47 -17.73 -0.64 6.33
N ASP A 48 -17.82 -1.97 6.27
CA ASP A 48 -18.80 -2.70 5.46
C ASP A 48 -18.83 -2.24 3.99
N LYS A 49 -17.64 -2.14 3.39
CA LYS A 49 -17.39 -1.61 2.03
C LYS A 49 -16.54 -2.54 1.18
N ARG A 50 -16.68 -3.85 1.39
CA ARG A 50 -15.93 -4.88 0.65
C ARG A 50 -16.20 -4.87 -0.85
N ASP A 51 -17.33 -4.35 -1.29
CA ASP A 51 -17.66 -4.19 -2.71
C ASP A 51 -16.74 -3.18 -3.42
N LEU A 52 -16.23 -2.17 -2.72
CA LEU A 52 -15.33 -1.16 -3.29
C LEU A 52 -14.01 -1.79 -3.76
N VAL A 53 -13.55 -2.86 -3.10
CA VAL A 53 -12.29 -3.53 -3.46
C VAL A 53 -12.32 -4.01 -4.91
N ARG A 54 -13.46 -4.49 -5.41
CA ARG A 54 -13.58 -4.94 -6.81
C ARG A 54 -13.66 -3.76 -7.79
N LYS A 55 -14.15 -2.61 -7.35
CA LYS A 55 -14.43 -1.44 -8.18
C LYS A 55 -13.20 -0.59 -8.45
N TYR A 56 -12.28 -0.48 -7.51
CA TYR A 56 -11.15 0.45 -7.59
C TYR A 56 -9.79 -0.25 -7.61
N ALA A 57 -8.98 0.05 -8.63
CA ALA A 57 -7.63 -0.47 -8.83
C ALA A 57 -6.77 -0.30 -7.57
N ILE A 58 -6.81 0.87 -6.94
CA ILE A 58 -6.02 1.15 -5.74
C ILE A 58 -6.26 0.14 -4.62
N LEU A 59 -7.50 -0.31 -4.45
CA LEU A 59 -7.86 -1.31 -3.45
C LEU A 59 -7.52 -2.73 -3.91
N ARG A 60 -7.65 -3.04 -5.20
CA ARG A 60 -7.19 -4.33 -5.76
C ARG A 60 -5.69 -4.52 -5.60
N ILE A 61 -4.91 -3.48 -5.88
CA ILE A 61 -3.45 -3.45 -5.70
C ILE A 61 -3.11 -3.60 -4.22
N THR A 62 -3.78 -2.85 -3.33
CA THR A 62 -3.61 -2.98 -1.86
C THR A 62 -3.84 -4.42 -1.40
N SER A 63 -4.95 -5.03 -1.84
CA SER A 63 -5.29 -6.42 -1.52
C SER A 63 -4.25 -7.39 -2.06
N HIS A 64 -3.75 -7.17 -3.27
CA HIS A 64 -2.65 -7.98 -3.82
C HIS A 64 -1.38 -7.81 -2.98
N LEU A 65 -0.96 -6.61 -2.59
CA LEU A 65 0.24 -6.42 -1.76
C LEU A 65 0.13 -7.09 -0.38
N ALA A 66 -1.02 -6.94 0.28
CA ALA A 66 -1.27 -7.50 1.61
C ALA A 66 -1.28 -9.04 1.61
N ASN A 67 -1.79 -9.65 0.53
CA ASN A 67 -1.91 -11.10 0.40
C ASN A 67 -0.72 -11.76 -0.32
N GLY A 68 -0.15 -11.08 -1.32
CA GLY A 68 0.91 -11.57 -2.18
C GLY A 68 2.23 -11.81 -1.43
N ALA A 69 2.51 -11.03 -0.38
CA ALA A 69 3.67 -11.27 0.48
C ALA A 69 3.54 -12.58 1.30
N LYS A 70 2.31 -13.11 1.49
CA LYS A 70 2.06 -14.39 2.18
C LYS A 70 2.08 -15.59 1.23
N HIS A 71 1.77 -15.37 -0.06
CA HIS A 71 1.55 -16.42 -1.04
C HIS A 71 2.19 -16.11 -2.39
N PHE A 72 3.49 -15.78 -2.44
CA PHE A 72 4.20 -15.53 -3.70
C PHE A 72 4.40 -16.85 -4.50
N HIS A 73 3.30 -17.46 -4.91
CA HIS A 73 3.20 -18.43 -5.97
C HIS A 73 2.70 -17.66 -7.19
N LEU A 74 3.54 -17.51 -8.21
CA LEU A 74 3.23 -16.94 -9.53
C LEU A 74 2.03 -17.59 -10.26
N ARG A 75 1.32 -18.53 -9.62
CA ARG A 75 0.21 -19.31 -10.16
C ARG A 75 -1.14 -19.08 -9.47
N ASP A 76 -1.24 -18.22 -8.46
CA ASP A 76 -2.56 -17.88 -7.90
C ASP A 76 -3.31 -16.94 -8.86
N THR A 77 -4.28 -17.48 -9.57
CA THR A 77 -5.05 -16.75 -10.59
C THR A 77 -5.91 -15.62 -10.03
N ARG A 78 -6.04 -15.50 -8.71
CA ARG A 78 -6.84 -14.47 -8.04
C ARG A 78 -6.10 -13.14 -7.90
N HIS A 79 -4.78 -13.13 -8.01
CA HIS A 79 -3.94 -11.96 -7.80
C HIS A 79 -3.24 -11.55 -9.10
N LYS A 80 -3.91 -10.71 -9.91
CA LYS A 80 -3.41 -10.26 -11.22
C LYS A 80 -2.98 -8.80 -11.28
N SER A 81 -3.31 -8.02 -10.25
CA SER A 81 -3.16 -6.56 -10.23
C SER A 81 -1.72 -6.03 -10.24
N ILE A 82 -0.73 -6.91 -9.98
CA ILE A 82 0.68 -6.57 -9.87
C ILE A 82 1.45 -7.60 -10.69
N ILE A 83 2.32 -7.11 -11.57
CA ILE A 83 3.20 -7.94 -12.40
C ILE A 83 4.44 -8.35 -11.62
N LYS A 84 5.08 -7.39 -10.93
CA LYS A 84 6.26 -7.62 -10.07
C LYS A 84 6.46 -6.47 -9.07
N THR A 85 7.28 -6.71 -8.06
CA THR A 85 7.82 -5.69 -7.15
C THR A 85 9.34 -5.71 -7.22
N GLU A 86 9.95 -4.53 -7.19
CA GLU A 86 11.41 -4.38 -7.32
C GLU A 86 11.92 -3.28 -6.39
N LYS A 87 13.17 -3.43 -5.92
CA LYS A 87 13.92 -2.32 -5.32
C LYS A 87 14.71 -1.68 -6.45
N ASP A 88 14.35 -0.47 -6.85
CA ASP A 88 15.07 0.19 -7.93
C ASP A 88 16.46 0.61 -7.44
N ARG A 89 17.50 0.07 -8.09
CA ARG A 89 18.90 0.39 -7.82
C ARG A 89 19.43 1.21 -8.97
N VAL A 90 19.22 2.52 -8.92
CA VAL A 90 19.79 3.43 -9.92
C VAL A 90 21.30 3.55 -9.67
N PHE A 91 22.11 2.97 -10.56
CA PHE A 91 23.57 3.12 -10.54
C PHE A 91 23.99 4.15 -11.59
N GLU A 92 24.33 5.37 -11.17
CA GLU A 92 25.03 6.33 -12.03
C GLU A 92 26.55 6.19 -11.83
N PRO A 93 27.34 5.95 -12.89
CA PRO A 93 28.80 5.89 -12.78
C PRO A 93 29.38 7.25 -12.34
N GLY A 94 29.84 7.36 -11.10
CA GLY A 94 30.62 8.50 -10.61
C GLY A 94 30.05 9.28 -9.42
N VAL A 95 28.84 8.96 -8.94
CA VAL A 95 28.23 9.61 -7.76
C VAL A 95 28.11 8.57 -6.64
N PHE A 96 29.18 8.28 -5.91
CA PHE A 96 29.11 7.40 -4.73
C PHE A 96 29.03 8.25 -3.46
N GLU A 97 27.89 8.90 -3.25
CA GLU A 97 27.59 9.56 -1.97
C GLU A 97 26.69 8.66 -1.13
N PRO A 98 27.20 8.12 0.00
CA PRO A 98 26.37 7.38 0.95
C PRO A 98 25.21 8.28 1.44
N GLY A 99 23.98 7.90 1.11
CA GLY A 99 22.76 8.63 1.51
C GLY A 99 22.08 9.45 0.39
N VAL A 100 22.58 9.42 -0.85
CA VAL A 100 21.97 10.15 -1.99
C VAL A 100 21.05 9.27 -2.85
N PHE A 101 21.21 7.95 -2.78
CA PHE A 101 20.37 7.03 -3.54
C PHE A 101 19.07 6.73 -2.81
N ASN A 102 17.99 7.34 -3.29
CA ASN A 102 16.63 6.93 -2.95
C ASN A 102 16.30 5.67 -3.76
N GLU A 103 16.24 4.50 -3.11
CA GLU A 103 15.82 3.23 -3.71
C GLU A 103 14.33 2.98 -3.40
N PRO A 104 13.37 3.53 -4.17
CA PRO A 104 11.95 3.30 -3.91
C PRO A 104 11.57 1.83 -4.10
N LEU A 105 10.58 1.39 -3.32
CA LEU A 105 9.92 0.10 -3.54
C LEU A 105 8.94 0.28 -4.71
N VAL A 106 9.33 -0.16 -5.91
CA VAL A 106 8.55 0.03 -7.13
C VAL A 106 7.60 -1.14 -7.34
N ILE A 107 6.36 -0.82 -7.68
CA ILE A 107 5.28 -1.77 -7.97
C ILE A 107 4.93 -1.63 -9.45
N TYR A 108 5.05 -2.72 -10.20
CA TYR A 108 4.68 -2.78 -11.61
C TYR A 108 3.25 -3.27 -11.74
N LEU A 109 2.40 -2.46 -12.37
CA LEU A 109 0.96 -2.70 -12.47
C LEU A 109 0.61 -3.53 -13.69
N SER A 110 -0.43 -4.34 -13.60
CA SER A 110 -1.06 -4.95 -14.79
C SER A 110 -1.72 -3.88 -15.65
N ASN A 111 -1.94 -4.20 -16.94
CA ASN A 111 -2.52 -3.26 -17.91
C ASN A 111 -3.85 -2.65 -17.44
N GLU A 112 -4.72 -3.44 -16.79
CA GLU A 112 -6.02 -2.96 -16.30
C GLU A 112 -5.84 -1.90 -15.20
N GLU A 113 -5.08 -2.22 -14.15
CA GLU A 113 -4.74 -1.30 -13.07
C GLU A 113 -3.95 -0.08 -13.55
N ALA A 114 -3.03 -0.28 -14.49
CA ALA A 114 -2.22 0.79 -15.07
C ALA A 114 -3.08 1.79 -15.85
N GLN A 115 -4.06 1.29 -16.61
CA GLN A 115 -5.01 2.12 -17.34
C GLN A 115 -5.90 2.93 -16.38
N GLU A 116 -6.34 2.32 -15.28
CA GLU A 116 -7.19 3.00 -14.28
C GLU A 116 -6.42 4.08 -13.50
N LEU A 117 -5.16 3.81 -13.14
CA LEU A 117 -4.31 4.76 -12.40
C LEU A 117 -3.54 5.74 -13.29
N GLY A 118 -3.52 5.52 -14.61
CA GLY A 118 -2.81 6.37 -15.57
C GLY A 118 -1.27 6.25 -15.51
N THR A 119 -0.75 5.15 -14.96
CA THR A 119 0.70 4.88 -14.86
C THR A 119 0.98 3.38 -14.89
N GLU A 120 2.09 2.95 -15.46
CA GLU A 120 2.51 1.53 -15.48
C GLU A 120 3.21 1.10 -14.17
N THR A 121 3.71 2.07 -13.42
CA THR A 121 4.44 1.84 -12.18
C THR A 121 4.04 2.85 -11.11
N ILE A 122 4.09 2.43 -9.85
CA ILE A 122 3.89 3.31 -8.70
C ILE A 122 4.83 2.86 -7.57
N ASP A 123 5.46 3.80 -6.86
CA ASP A 123 6.22 3.44 -5.67
C ASP A 123 5.29 3.24 -4.47
N ALA A 124 5.74 2.43 -3.51
CA ALA A 124 4.94 2.05 -2.34
C ALA A 124 4.49 3.26 -1.49
N LEU A 125 5.31 4.32 -1.41
CA LEU A 125 4.96 5.51 -0.62
C LEU A 125 3.88 6.33 -1.33
N THR A 126 3.99 6.54 -2.64
CA THR A 126 2.96 7.22 -3.43
C THR A 126 1.65 6.45 -3.38
N LEU A 127 1.69 5.12 -3.56
CA LEU A 127 0.49 4.29 -3.43
C LEU A 127 -0.14 4.40 -2.03
N ALA A 128 0.68 4.36 -0.97
CA ALA A 128 0.20 4.49 0.41
C ALA A 128 -0.53 5.81 0.67
N LYS A 129 -0.01 6.92 0.14
CA LYS A 129 -0.65 8.24 0.23
C LYS A 129 -2.01 8.26 -0.46
N GLU A 130 -2.10 7.71 -1.66
CA GLU A 130 -3.36 7.62 -2.39
C GLU A 130 -4.37 6.70 -1.68
N VAL A 131 -3.93 5.63 -1.03
CA VAL A 131 -4.79 4.73 -0.24
C VAL A 131 -5.41 5.46 0.95
N ILE A 132 -4.62 6.27 1.67
CA ILE A 132 -5.15 7.08 2.79
C ILE A 132 -6.18 8.09 2.30
N LYS A 133 -5.83 8.83 1.24
CA LYS A 133 -6.73 9.82 0.62
C LYS A 133 -8.03 9.19 0.11
N PHE A 134 -7.96 7.96 -0.42
CA PHE A 134 -9.15 7.22 -0.84
C PHE A 134 -10.08 6.94 0.35
N TRP A 135 -9.55 6.55 1.51
CA TRP A 135 -10.36 6.16 2.67
C TRP A 135 -10.85 7.32 3.53
N GLU A 136 -10.15 8.46 3.53
CA GLU A 136 -10.50 9.67 4.30
C GLU A 136 -11.99 10.05 4.25
N PRO A 137 -12.68 10.12 3.09
CA PRO A 137 -14.11 10.48 3.04
C PRO A 137 -15.06 9.42 3.60
N TYR A 138 -14.60 8.19 3.85
CA TYR A 138 -15.43 7.09 4.35
C TYR A 138 -15.32 6.89 5.86
N VAL A 139 -14.30 7.47 6.50
CA VAL A 139 -14.00 7.22 7.91
C VAL A 139 -14.51 8.37 8.76
N THR A 140 -15.50 8.09 9.61
CA THR A 140 -16.08 9.08 10.53
C THR A 140 -15.47 8.94 11.92
N LYS A 141 -15.06 10.06 12.52
CA LYS A 141 -14.62 10.10 13.92
C LYS A 141 -15.81 9.78 14.85
N PRO A 142 -15.67 8.85 15.81
CA PRO A 142 -16.71 8.59 16.79
C PRO A 142 -17.03 9.85 17.60
N VAL A 143 -18.31 10.09 17.86
CA VAL A 143 -18.72 11.12 18.82
C VAL A 143 -18.51 10.52 20.21
N THR A 144 -17.58 11.09 20.97
CA THR A 144 -17.28 10.75 22.36
C THR A 144 -18.36 11.24 23.31
#